data_AF-A0A931FJX9-F1
#
_entry.id   AF-A0A931FJX9-F1
#
_cell.length_a   1.000
_cell.length_b   1.000
_cell.length_c   1.000
_cell.angle_alpha   90.00
_cell.angle_beta   90.00
_cell.angle_gamma   90.00
#
_symmetry.space_group_name_H-M   'P 1'
#
loop_
_entity.id
_entity.type
_entity.pdbx_description
1 polymer ?
#
loop_
_entity_poly.entity_id
_entity_poly.type
_entity_poly.pdbx_seq_one_letter_code
_entity_poly.pdbx_strand_id
1 'polypeptide(L)'
;MPSPTLAPTKTVTAPAPSPATPTAAASTAHRSDAPADVACRNLAVPADVKWAVTQTWANAKRIYHIQPKPGEFYYGSCGTTLYAAARFEAAAGATDSDLVQLQDEGSVLQFFRFTPSTGWAFTGSDSFPPTSDCSQAVPAALSHQWHCS
;
A
#
# COMPACT_ATOMS: atom_id res chain seq x y z
N MET A 1 57.83 -3.62 29.15
CA MET A 1 58.73 -2.63 28.51
C MET A 1 58.33 -2.52 27.04
N PRO A 2 58.40 -1.36 26.37
CA PRO A 2 58.03 0.01 26.74
C PRO A 2 56.98 0.59 25.77
N SER A 3 56.26 1.65 26.16
CA SER A 3 55.68 2.61 25.21
C SER A 3 56.79 3.40 24.53
N PRO A 4 56.57 3.89 23.30
CA PRO A 4 57.02 5.22 22.96
C PRO A 4 55.91 6.14 22.42
N THR A 5 56.22 7.43 22.52
CA THR A 5 55.38 8.62 22.53
C THR A 5 55.51 9.43 21.21
N LEU A 6 54.36 9.93 20.73
CA LEU A 6 53.98 11.16 19.95
C LEU A 6 54.77 11.72 18.72
N ALA A 7 54.00 11.84 17.61
CA ALA A 7 53.63 13.02 16.75
C ALA A 7 54.69 13.77 15.88
N PRO A 8 54.35 14.68 14.92
CA PRO A 8 53.04 15.18 14.38
C PRO A 8 52.99 15.36 12.81
N THR A 9 52.02 16.15 12.32
CA THR A 9 51.88 16.85 10.99
C THR A 9 51.25 16.03 9.84
N LYS A 10 50.27 16.49 9.05
CA LYS A 10 49.90 17.84 8.59
C LYS A 10 48.37 18.02 8.46
N THR A 11 47.94 19.20 8.87
CA THR A 11 46.66 19.85 8.56
C THR A 11 46.51 20.07 7.07
N VAL A 12 45.39 19.65 6.47
CA VAL A 12 44.85 20.26 5.25
C VAL A 12 43.38 20.58 5.51
N THR A 13 43.15 21.88 5.63
CA THR A 13 41.85 22.55 5.68
C THR A 13 41.12 22.35 4.36
N ALA A 14 39.91 21.80 4.40
CA ALA A 14 38.94 21.88 3.31
C ALA A 14 37.76 22.76 3.76
N PRO A 15 37.27 23.67 2.89
CA PRO A 15 36.36 24.75 3.28
C PRO A 15 34.94 24.27 3.60
N ALA A 16 34.34 24.93 4.59
CA ALA A 16 32.96 24.77 5.02
C ALA A 16 31.96 25.26 3.95
N PRO A 17 30.83 24.57 3.73
CA PRO A 17 29.70 25.14 3.00
C PRO A 17 28.91 26.10 3.92
N SER A 18 28.65 27.30 3.39
CA SER A 18 27.83 28.36 4.00
C SER A 18 26.42 27.90 4.39
N PRO A 19 25.81 28.51 5.43
CA PRO A 19 24.44 28.23 5.81
C PRO A 19 23.45 28.83 4.80
N ALA A 20 22.67 27.98 4.14
CA ALA A 20 21.50 28.41 3.38
C ALA A 20 20.35 28.66 4.38
N THR A 21 19.89 29.90 4.42
CA THR A 21 18.69 30.34 5.14
C THR A 21 17.46 29.67 4.53
N PRO A 22 16.59 28.99 5.30
CA PRO A 22 15.26 28.69 4.79
C PRO A 22 14.40 29.95 4.89
N THR A 23 14.23 30.62 3.76
CA THR A 23 13.17 31.59 3.52
C THR A 23 11.82 30.93 3.83
N ALA A 24 11.08 31.52 4.77
CA ALA A 24 9.70 31.19 5.03
C ALA A 24 8.86 31.47 3.77
N ALA A 25 8.49 30.43 3.03
CA ALA A 25 7.49 30.51 2.00
C ALA A 25 6.11 30.33 2.65
N ALA A 26 5.37 31.43 2.77
CA ALA A 26 3.97 31.42 3.12
C ALA A 26 3.21 30.51 2.14
N SER A 27 2.75 29.36 2.62
CA SER A 27 1.80 28.53 1.87
C SER A 27 0.42 29.14 2.04
N THR A 28 0.05 29.96 1.07
CA THR A 28 -1.31 30.45 0.84
C THR A 28 -2.30 29.31 0.96
N ALA A 29 -3.30 29.50 1.83
CA ALA A 29 -4.42 28.59 1.99
C ALA A 29 -5.06 28.29 0.61
N HIS A 30 -5.01 27.02 0.20
CA HIS A 30 -5.79 26.58 -0.95
C HIS A 30 -7.26 26.48 -0.51
N ARG A 31 -8.00 27.47 -1.01
CA ARG A 31 -9.45 27.59 -1.07
C ARG A 31 -10.08 26.24 -1.41
N SER A 32 -10.96 25.76 -0.52
CA SER A 32 -11.85 24.63 -0.76
C SER A 32 -12.70 24.92 -2.00
N ASP A 33 -12.44 24.19 -3.07
CA ASP A 33 -13.28 24.15 -4.26
C ASP A 33 -14.08 22.84 -4.28
N ALA A 34 -15.29 22.90 -4.83
CA ALA A 34 -16.34 21.88 -4.81
C ALA A 34 -15.87 20.50 -5.37
N PRO A 35 -16.59 19.38 -5.12
CA PRO A 35 -16.11 18.06 -5.54
C PRO A 35 -16.13 17.99 -7.07
N ALA A 36 -14.94 18.11 -7.67
CA ALA A 36 -14.71 17.61 -9.01
C ALA A 36 -15.14 16.14 -9.02
N ASP A 37 -15.90 15.74 -10.04
CA ASP A 37 -16.09 14.34 -10.39
C ASP A 37 -14.73 13.64 -10.26
N VAL A 38 -14.58 12.82 -9.23
CA VAL A 38 -13.26 12.34 -8.83
C VAL A 38 -12.83 11.35 -9.90
N ALA A 39 -12.02 11.80 -10.86
CA ALA A 39 -11.59 10.99 -11.99
C ALA A 39 -10.90 9.72 -11.48
N CYS A 40 -11.63 8.61 -11.56
CA CYS A 40 -11.14 7.30 -11.18
C CYS A 40 -10.36 6.69 -12.34
N ARG A 41 -9.21 6.10 -12.05
CA ARG A 41 -8.36 5.43 -13.03
C ARG A 41 -7.93 4.06 -12.54
N ASN A 42 -8.02 3.07 -13.42
CA ASN A 42 -7.35 1.80 -13.27
C ASN A 42 -5.84 1.97 -13.43
N LEU A 43 -5.07 1.30 -12.59
CA LEU A 43 -3.62 1.43 -12.53
C LEU A 43 -2.96 0.07 -12.68
N ALA A 44 -1.79 0.03 -13.30
CA ALA A 44 -0.94 -1.15 -13.25
C ALA A 44 -0.53 -1.41 -11.79
N VAL A 45 -0.55 -2.66 -11.36
CA VAL A 45 -0.21 -3.06 -9.98
C VAL A 45 1.31 -3.10 -9.83
N PRO A 46 1.94 -2.15 -9.13
CA PRO A 46 3.36 -2.25 -8.86
C PRO A 46 3.63 -3.28 -7.74
N ALA A 47 4.85 -3.82 -7.71
CA ALA A 47 5.21 -4.93 -6.80
C ALA A 47 5.13 -4.53 -5.32
N ASP A 48 5.46 -3.28 -4.99
CA ASP A 48 5.37 -2.71 -3.65
C ASP A 48 3.92 -2.62 -3.16
N VAL A 49 2.97 -2.21 -4.01
CA VAL A 49 1.53 -2.21 -3.69
C VAL A 49 1.04 -3.63 -3.46
N LYS A 50 1.41 -4.57 -4.33
CA LYS A 50 1.04 -5.99 -4.17
C LYS A 50 1.55 -6.54 -2.84
N TRP A 51 2.81 -6.26 -2.50
CA TRP A 51 3.41 -6.68 -1.24
C TRP A 51 2.73 -6.03 -0.03
N ALA A 52 2.50 -4.71 -0.07
CA ALA A 52 1.88 -3.97 1.03
C ALA A 52 0.45 -4.46 1.30
N VAL A 53 -0.36 -4.65 0.26
CA VAL A 53 -1.73 -5.18 0.39
C VAL A 53 -1.73 -6.60 0.96
N THR A 54 -0.79 -7.45 0.51
CA THR A 54 -0.64 -8.81 1.05
C THR A 54 -0.29 -8.78 2.53
N GLN A 55 0.63 -7.91 2.95
CA GLN A 55 0.99 -7.73 4.36
C GLN A 55 -0.18 -7.18 5.18
N THR A 56 -0.92 -6.20 4.66
CA THR A 56 -2.11 -5.66 5.33
C THR A 56 -3.13 -6.75 5.60
N TRP A 57 -3.42 -7.60 4.61
CA TRP A 57 -4.37 -8.70 4.79
C TRP A 57 -3.85 -9.79 5.73
N ALA A 58 -2.57 -10.18 5.59
CA ALA A 58 -1.94 -11.16 6.47
C ALA A 58 -2.06 -10.76 7.94
N ASN A 59 -1.82 -9.47 8.24
CA ASN A 59 -1.95 -8.95 9.59
C ASN A 59 -3.40 -8.88 10.07
N ALA A 60 -4.33 -8.52 9.18
CA ALA A 60 -5.76 -8.43 9.52
C ALA A 60 -6.39 -9.80 9.81
N LYS A 61 -6.05 -10.83 9.02
CA LYS A 61 -6.61 -12.19 9.14
C LYS A 61 -5.74 -13.16 9.92
N ARG A 62 -4.49 -12.79 10.23
CA ARG A 62 -3.48 -13.66 10.88
C ARG A 62 -3.14 -14.91 10.07
N ILE A 63 -3.09 -14.76 8.74
CA ILE A 63 -2.71 -15.80 7.77
C ILE A 63 -1.49 -15.31 7.00
N TYR A 64 -0.33 -15.97 7.14
CA TYR A 64 0.94 -15.38 6.68
C TYR A 64 1.52 -16.02 5.42
N HIS A 65 1.21 -17.29 5.15
CA HIS A 65 1.70 -18.01 3.98
C HIS A 65 0.72 -17.88 2.82
N ILE A 66 0.63 -16.66 2.30
CA ILE A 66 -0.39 -16.28 1.32
C ILE A 66 0.24 -15.48 0.18
N GLN A 67 -0.42 -15.55 -0.97
CA GLN A 67 -0.12 -14.70 -2.10
C GLN A 67 -1.40 -14.28 -2.81
N PRO A 68 -1.42 -13.12 -3.47
CA PRO A 68 -2.56 -12.78 -4.31
C PRO A 68 -2.64 -13.72 -5.50
N LYS A 69 -3.85 -14.20 -5.78
CA LYS A 69 -4.12 -15.09 -6.90
C LYS A 69 -3.77 -14.39 -8.23
N PRO A 70 -3.01 -15.03 -9.13
CA PRO A 70 -2.65 -14.44 -10.41
C PRO A 70 -3.89 -14.03 -11.22
N GLY A 71 -3.88 -12.80 -11.76
CA GLY A 71 -4.99 -12.27 -12.55
C GLY A 71 -6.18 -11.73 -11.74
N GLU A 72 -6.20 -11.90 -10.42
CA GLU A 72 -7.30 -11.46 -9.55
C GLU A 72 -6.84 -10.38 -8.55
N PHE A 73 -6.00 -9.46 -9.02
CA PHE A 73 -5.58 -8.28 -8.27
C PHE A 73 -5.93 -7.01 -9.06
N TYR A 74 -6.77 -6.19 -8.46
CA TYR A 74 -7.22 -4.91 -9.00
C TYR A 74 -6.58 -3.77 -8.22
N TYR A 75 -6.19 -2.71 -8.94
CA TYR A 75 -5.58 -1.53 -8.34
C TYR A 75 -5.95 -0.27 -9.12
N GLY A 76 -6.18 0.81 -8.40
CA GLY A 76 -6.69 2.03 -9.00
C GLY A 76 -6.75 3.16 -8.00
N SER A 77 -7.10 4.33 -8.50
CA SER A 77 -7.15 5.54 -7.69
C SER A 77 -8.33 6.40 -8.08
N CYS A 78 -8.95 7.02 -7.09
CA CYS A 78 -9.91 8.10 -7.28
C CYS A 78 -9.43 9.28 -6.44
N GLY A 79 -8.93 10.33 -7.10
CA GLY A 79 -8.36 11.49 -6.42
C GLY A 79 -7.08 11.12 -5.65
N THR A 80 -7.07 11.38 -4.34
CA THR A 80 -5.96 11.05 -3.43
C THR A 80 -6.09 9.69 -2.76
N THR A 81 -7.21 8.99 -2.97
CA THR A 81 -7.43 7.66 -2.40
C THR A 81 -7.02 6.59 -3.41
N LEU A 82 -6.25 5.62 -2.94
CA LEU A 82 -5.93 4.41 -3.66
C LEU A 82 -6.84 3.28 -3.19
N TYR A 83 -7.26 2.43 -4.13
CA TYR A 83 -8.09 1.26 -3.88
C TYR A 83 -7.39 0.04 -4.44
N ALA A 84 -7.47 -1.07 -3.72
CA ALA A 84 -7.08 -2.37 -4.22
C ALA A 84 -8.13 -3.41 -3.86
N ALA A 85 -8.26 -4.42 -4.71
CA ALA A 85 -9.06 -5.59 -4.43
C ALA A 85 -8.29 -6.83 -4.85
N ALA A 86 -8.27 -7.88 -4.04
CA ALA A 86 -7.50 -9.08 -4.34
C ALA A 86 -8.18 -10.34 -3.79
N ARG A 87 -8.09 -11.44 -4.54
CA ARG A 87 -8.25 -12.78 -3.97
C ARG A 87 -6.90 -13.33 -3.55
N PHE A 88 -6.87 -14.11 -2.49
CA PHE A 88 -5.65 -14.70 -1.97
C PHE A 88 -5.72 -16.21 -1.99
N GLU A 89 -4.58 -16.83 -2.25
CA GLU A 89 -4.40 -18.27 -2.22
C GLU A 89 -3.21 -18.62 -1.33
N ALA A 90 -3.13 -19.90 -0.95
CA ALA A 90 -2.01 -20.41 -0.17
C ALA A 90 -0.71 -20.27 -0.96
N ALA A 91 0.32 -19.73 -0.30
CA ALA A 91 1.67 -19.72 -0.82
C ALA A 91 2.45 -20.96 -0.36
N ALA A 92 3.67 -21.11 -0.89
CA ALA A 92 4.58 -22.17 -0.43
C ALA A 92 4.82 -22.07 1.09
N GLY A 93 4.73 -23.21 1.77
CA GLY A 93 4.90 -23.28 3.23
C GLY A 93 3.64 -23.03 4.05
N ALA A 94 2.47 -22.91 3.42
CA ALA A 94 1.20 -22.80 4.14
C ALA A 94 0.96 -23.97 5.09
N THR A 95 0.55 -23.63 6.32
CA THR A 95 0.20 -24.60 7.36
C THR A 95 -1.23 -25.11 7.18
N ASP A 96 -1.58 -26.24 7.79
CA ASP A 96 -2.97 -26.73 7.77
C ASP A 96 -3.98 -25.69 8.31
N SER A 97 -3.56 -24.90 9.29
CA SER A 97 -4.37 -23.79 9.82
C SER A 97 -4.59 -22.68 8.78
N ASP A 98 -3.54 -22.31 8.03
CA ASP A 98 -3.65 -21.33 6.94
C ASP A 98 -4.60 -21.85 5.86
N LEU A 99 -4.49 -23.13 5.49
CA LEU A 99 -5.33 -23.77 4.49
C LEU A 99 -6.80 -23.78 4.91
N VAL A 100 -7.10 -24.08 6.18
CA VAL A 100 -8.47 -24.06 6.70
C VAL A 100 -9.07 -22.67 6.64
N GLN A 101 -8.34 -21.66 7.10
CA GLN A 101 -8.85 -20.28 7.08
C GLN A 101 -9.04 -19.76 5.65
N LEU A 102 -8.17 -20.16 4.72
CA LEU A 102 -8.25 -19.75 3.31
C LEU A 102 -9.44 -20.35 2.55
N GLN A 103 -10.07 -21.43 3.02
CA GLN A 103 -11.22 -22.02 2.34
C GLN A 103 -12.37 -21.02 2.21
N ASP A 104 -12.67 -20.30 3.29
CA ASP A 104 -13.71 -19.29 3.30
C ASP A 104 -13.14 -17.95 2.82
N GLU A 105 -12.07 -17.48 3.47
CA GLU A 105 -11.53 -16.14 3.29
C GLU A 105 -10.80 -15.94 1.96
N GLY A 106 -10.15 -16.97 1.43
CA GLY A 106 -9.42 -16.91 0.15
C GLY A 106 -10.34 -16.97 -1.07
N SER A 107 -11.58 -17.44 -0.89
CA SER A 107 -12.56 -17.61 -1.97
C SER A 107 -13.21 -16.29 -2.41
N VAL A 108 -13.28 -15.31 -1.51
CA VAL A 108 -13.94 -14.03 -1.73
C VAL A 108 -12.94 -12.91 -2.06
N LEU A 109 -13.41 -11.87 -2.73
CA LEU A 109 -12.60 -10.70 -3.05
C LEU A 109 -12.39 -9.87 -1.77
N GLN A 110 -11.14 -9.50 -1.49
CA GLN A 110 -10.77 -8.73 -0.30
C GLN A 110 -10.49 -7.29 -0.70
N PHE A 111 -11.02 -6.32 0.04
CA PHE A 111 -10.98 -4.90 -0.31
C PHE A 111 -10.04 -4.10 0.59
N PHE A 112 -9.32 -3.18 -0.04
CA PHE A 112 -8.33 -2.34 0.63
C PHE A 112 -8.44 -0.91 0.16
N ARG A 113 -8.15 0.00 1.10
CA ARG A 113 -8.08 1.43 0.83
C ARG A 113 -6.78 1.97 1.39
N PHE A 114 -6.12 2.82 0.61
CA PHE A 114 -4.99 3.61 1.08
C PHE A 114 -5.33 5.10 1.05
N THR A 115 -4.95 5.77 2.13
CA THR A 115 -4.93 7.23 2.20
C THR A 115 -3.55 7.68 2.70
N PRO A 116 -3.06 8.87 2.30
CA PRO A 116 -1.75 9.37 2.73
C PRO A 116 -1.57 9.48 4.25
N SER A 117 -2.67 9.64 5.01
CA SER A 117 -2.63 9.77 6.47
C SER A 117 -2.62 8.43 7.21
N THR A 118 -3.20 7.37 6.64
CA THR A 118 -3.38 6.08 7.33
C THR A 118 -2.57 4.93 6.74
N GLY A 119 -2.08 5.06 5.52
CA GLY A 119 -1.55 3.93 4.76
C GLY A 119 -2.64 2.96 4.31
N TRP A 120 -2.24 1.74 3.95
CA TRP A 120 -3.14 0.67 3.51
C TRP A 120 -3.92 0.09 4.69
N ALA A 121 -5.24 0.03 4.53
CA ALA A 121 -6.15 -0.61 5.46
C ALA A 121 -7.02 -1.64 4.73
N PHE A 122 -7.28 -2.75 5.40
CA PHE A 122 -8.31 -3.71 5.01
C PHE A 122 -9.68 -3.13 5.34
N THR A 123 -10.58 -3.05 4.37
CA THR A 123 -11.90 -2.41 4.53
C THR A 123 -13.05 -3.40 4.58
N GLY A 124 -12.83 -4.64 4.15
CA GLY A 124 -13.84 -5.69 4.15
C GLY A 124 -13.63 -6.69 3.02
N SER A 125 -14.57 -7.61 2.89
CA SER A 125 -14.56 -8.64 1.85
C SER A 125 -15.90 -8.71 1.14
N ASP A 126 -15.91 -9.32 -0.03
CA ASP A 126 -17.11 -9.80 -0.71
C ASP A 126 -17.80 -10.88 0.14
N SER A 127 -19.04 -11.18 -0.19
CA SER A 127 -19.86 -12.19 0.46
C SER A 127 -19.50 -13.60 -0.03
N PHE A 128 -19.85 -14.59 0.79
CA PHE A 128 -19.85 -16.00 0.37
C PHE A 128 -21.31 -16.44 0.09
N PRO A 129 -21.60 -17.09 -1.05
CA PRO A 129 -20.70 -17.40 -2.16
C PRO A 129 -20.17 -16.14 -2.88
N PRO A 130 -18.97 -16.19 -3.49
CA PRO A 130 -18.35 -15.02 -4.11
C PRO A 130 -19.24 -14.42 -5.20
N THR A 131 -19.59 -13.15 -5.07
CA THR A 131 -20.37 -12.42 -6.08
C THR A 131 -19.48 -11.72 -7.09
N SER A 132 -18.21 -11.51 -6.72
CA SER A 132 -17.26 -10.64 -7.42
C SER A 132 -17.77 -9.20 -7.55
N ASP A 133 -18.71 -8.78 -6.70
CA ASP A 133 -19.20 -7.41 -6.63
C ASP A 133 -18.33 -6.59 -5.67
N CYS A 134 -17.68 -5.57 -6.22
CA CYS A 134 -16.85 -4.62 -5.49
C CYS A 134 -17.53 -3.25 -5.31
N SER A 135 -18.74 -3.06 -5.84
CA SER A 135 -19.44 -1.76 -5.91
C SER A 135 -19.70 -1.13 -4.54
N GLN A 136 -19.82 -1.95 -3.49
CA GLN A 136 -19.99 -1.48 -2.11
C GLN A 136 -18.67 -0.99 -1.48
N ALA A 137 -17.53 -1.43 -1.99
CA ALA A 137 -16.21 -1.17 -1.42
C ALA A 137 -15.40 -0.12 -2.19
N VAL A 138 -15.69 0.08 -3.48
CA VAL A 138 -14.98 1.05 -4.33
C VAL A 138 -15.96 1.98 -5.09
N PRO A 139 -15.51 3.18 -5.50
CA PRO A 139 -16.35 4.07 -6.30
C PRO A 139 -16.83 3.42 -7.61
N ALA A 140 -18.06 3.73 -8.03
CA ALA A 140 -18.72 3.12 -9.19
C ALA A 140 -17.90 3.20 -10.49
N ALA A 141 -17.21 4.32 -10.72
CA ALA A 141 -16.34 4.47 -11.89
C ALA A 141 -15.17 3.47 -11.91
N LEU A 142 -14.71 3.02 -10.73
CA LEU A 142 -13.66 2.03 -10.59
C LEU A 142 -14.21 0.60 -10.69
N SER A 143 -15.37 0.31 -10.09
CA SER A 143 -16.00 -1.01 -10.20
C SER A 143 -16.35 -1.36 -11.64
N HIS A 144 -16.81 -0.39 -12.44
CA HIS A 144 -17.03 -0.54 -13.88
C HIS A 144 -15.73 -0.84 -14.65
N GLN A 145 -14.61 -0.20 -14.29
CA GLN A 145 -13.32 -0.45 -14.95
C GLN A 145 -12.73 -1.82 -14.60
N TRP A 146 -13.04 -2.34 -13.41
CA TRP A 146 -12.59 -3.64 -12.94
C TRP A 146 -13.55 -4.77 -13.28
N HIS A 147 -14.72 -4.46 -13.85
CA HIS A 147 -15.79 -5.41 -14.14
C HIS A 147 -16.22 -6.25 -12.92
N CYS A 148 -16.31 -5.59 -11.75
CA CYS A 148 -16.73 -6.21 -10.49
C CYS A 148 -18.05 -5.60 -9.98
N SER A 149 -19.12 -5.76 -10.75
CA SER A 149 -20.47 -5.22 -10.47
C SER A 149 -21.57 -6.11 -11.04
#